data_AF-A0A967SCQ1-F1
#
_entry.id   AF-A0A967SCQ1-F1
#
_cell.length_a   1.000
_cell.length_b   1.000
_cell.length_c   1.000
_cell.angle_alpha   90.00
_cell.angle_beta   90.00
_cell.angle_gamma   90.00
#
_symmetry.space_group_name_H-M   'P 1'
#
loop_
_entity.id
_entity.type
_entity.pdbx_description
1 polymer ?
#
loop_
_entity_poly.entity_id
_entity_poly.type
_entity_poly.pdbx_seq_one_letter_code
_entity_poly.pdbx_strand_id
1 'polypeptide(L)'
;MRSPGRRATGAMILAGIPLWAGCAFLTAPSGGGISPELRTRHAQVALDREAFDEAREHLVALGSDCASGAHGREALLLLAAAELDTGNPRGSSRLAAHAAASYLLLPDADPERVPLARALYRLGADLSPPAAESRTS
;
A
#
# COMPACT_ATOMS: atom_id res chain seq x y z
N MET A 1 -21.31 -68.97 -14.76
CA MET A 1 -21.65 -67.87 -13.84
C MET A 1 -20.50 -67.65 -12.85
N ARG A 2 -19.74 -66.56 -12.99
CA ARG A 2 -19.09 -65.73 -11.94
C ARG A 2 -17.95 -64.89 -12.56
N SER A 3 -18.27 -63.64 -12.87
CA SER A 3 -17.30 -62.54 -12.83
C SER A 3 -17.02 -62.18 -11.37
N PRO A 4 -15.87 -61.53 -11.08
CA PRO A 4 -16.02 -60.11 -10.75
C PRO A 4 -14.90 -59.26 -11.36
N GLY A 5 -15.32 -58.24 -12.11
CA GLY A 5 -14.49 -57.07 -12.41
C GLY A 5 -14.28 -56.26 -11.14
N ARG A 6 -13.00 -55.98 -10.84
CA ARG A 6 -12.58 -54.97 -9.88
C ARG A 6 -11.61 -54.04 -10.58
N ARG A 7 -12.03 -52.80 -10.77
CA ARG A 7 -11.22 -51.56 -10.66
C ARG A 7 -12.17 -50.39 -10.86
N ALA A 8 -12.79 -49.99 -9.75
CA ALA A 8 -13.30 -48.64 -9.59
C ALA A 8 -12.07 -47.73 -9.48
N THR A 9 -11.79 -46.98 -10.54
CA THR A 9 -10.85 -45.86 -10.47
C THR A 9 -11.71 -44.62 -10.35
N GLY A 10 -11.93 -44.17 -9.12
CA GLY A 10 -12.56 -42.89 -8.85
C GLY A 10 -11.69 -41.78 -9.43
N ALA A 11 -12.19 -41.10 -10.46
CA ALA A 11 -11.64 -39.84 -10.91
C ALA A 11 -12.01 -38.78 -9.87
N MET A 12 -11.02 -38.44 -9.06
CA MET A 12 -11.06 -37.44 -8.01
C MET A 12 -11.26 -36.05 -8.63
N ILE A 13 -12.15 -35.30 -7.98
CA ILE A 13 -12.56 -33.93 -8.25
C ILE A 13 -11.37 -32.98 -8.37
N LEU A 14 -11.36 -32.13 -9.39
CA LEU A 14 -10.82 -30.78 -9.29
C LEU A 14 -11.71 -29.84 -10.11
N ALA A 15 -12.88 -29.53 -9.53
CA ALA A 15 -13.72 -28.44 -10.01
C ALA A 15 -12.90 -27.14 -9.87
N GLY A 16 -12.76 -26.43 -11.00
CA GLY A 16 -11.95 -25.23 -11.12
C GLY A 16 -12.32 -24.18 -10.10
N ILE A 17 -11.35 -23.83 -9.25
CA ILE A 17 -11.41 -22.65 -8.40
C ILE A 17 -11.16 -21.45 -9.33
N PRO A 18 -12.11 -20.51 -9.48
CA PRO A 18 -11.82 -19.27 -10.17
C PRO A 18 -10.77 -18.50 -9.36
N LEU A 19 -9.58 -18.32 -9.94
CA LEU A 19 -8.49 -17.49 -9.42
C LEU A 19 -8.84 -16.00 -9.55
N TRP A 20 -9.86 -15.56 -8.81
CA TRP A 20 -10.14 -14.15 -8.55
C TRP A 20 -9.91 -13.90 -7.06
N ALA A 21 -8.64 -13.77 -6.66
CA ALA A 21 -8.27 -13.47 -5.29
C ALA A 21 -7.04 -12.56 -5.24
N GLY A 22 -7.19 -11.35 -5.77
CA GLY A 22 -6.38 -10.20 -5.39
C GLY A 22 -7.27 -9.21 -4.64
N CYS A 23 -7.13 -9.17 -3.31
CA CYS A 23 -7.78 -8.24 -2.35
C CYS A 23 -9.25 -8.43 -1.94
N ALA A 24 -10.01 -9.44 -2.40
CA ALA A 24 -11.45 -9.43 -2.11
C ALA A 24 -11.93 -10.15 -0.83
N PHE A 25 -11.22 -11.11 -0.21
CA PHE A 25 -11.95 -12.00 0.73
C PHE A 25 -11.19 -12.69 1.88
N LEU A 26 -10.18 -12.08 2.50
CA LEU A 26 -9.59 -12.66 3.72
C LEU A 26 -9.28 -11.61 4.81
N THR A 27 -10.28 -10.82 5.18
CA THR A 27 -10.52 -10.35 6.55
C THR A 27 -11.95 -9.81 6.59
N ALA A 28 -12.86 -10.51 7.26
CA ALA A 28 -14.15 -9.92 7.61
C ALA A 28 -13.86 -8.70 8.49
N PRO A 29 -14.26 -7.47 8.11
CA PRO A 29 -14.11 -6.33 9.00
C PRO A 29 -15.16 -6.47 10.10
N SER A 30 -14.72 -6.88 11.28
CA SER A 30 -15.44 -6.57 12.51
C SER A 30 -15.35 -5.05 12.73
N GLY A 31 -16.32 -4.32 12.16
CA GLY A 31 -16.48 -2.88 12.33
C GLY A 31 -16.71 -2.19 10.99
N GLY A 32 -17.72 -1.32 10.90
CA GLY A 32 -18.08 -0.57 9.69
C GLY A 32 -16.95 0.35 9.22
N GLY A 33 -15.99 -0.20 8.49
CA GLY A 33 -14.85 0.49 7.91
C GLY A 33 -15.18 1.06 6.54
N ILE A 34 -14.72 2.29 6.31
CA ILE A 34 -14.71 2.95 5.00
C ILE A 34 -13.94 2.07 4.01
N SER A 35 -14.49 1.83 2.81
CA SER A 35 -13.81 1.03 1.79
C SER A 35 -12.49 1.69 1.33
N PRO A 36 -11.48 0.92 0.88
CA PRO A 36 -10.22 1.49 0.40
C PRO A 36 -10.40 2.56 -0.67
N GLU A 37 -11.33 2.34 -1.60
CA GLU A 37 -11.65 3.28 -2.69
C GLU A 37 -12.18 4.61 -2.14
N LEU A 38 -13.13 4.54 -1.19
CA LEU A 38 -13.71 5.73 -0.57
C LEU A 38 -12.66 6.48 0.27
N ARG A 39 -11.77 5.76 0.94
CA ARG A 39 -10.67 6.34 1.71
C ARG A 39 -9.63 7.01 0.79
N THR A 40 -9.30 6.41 -0.36
CA THR A 40 -8.43 7.05 -1.37
C THR A 40 -9.05 8.34 -1.87
N ARG A 41 -10.36 8.33 -2.16
CA ARG A 41 -11.07 9.53 -2.59
C ARG A 41 -11.07 10.63 -1.51
N HIS A 42 -11.29 10.27 -0.25
CA HIS A 42 -11.21 11.24 0.85
C HIS A 42 -9.81 11.84 0.98
N ALA A 43 -8.76 11.01 0.89
CA ALA A 43 -7.37 11.48 0.89
C ALA A 43 -7.10 12.48 -0.24
N GLN A 44 -7.52 12.17 -1.47
CA GLN A 44 -7.34 13.06 -2.63
C GLN A 44 -8.09 14.39 -2.45
N VAL A 45 -9.36 14.34 -2.00
CA VAL A 45 -10.14 15.56 -1.71
C VAL A 45 -9.49 16.41 -0.61
N ALA A 46 -8.90 15.76 0.41
CA ALA A 46 -8.17 16.47 1.46
C ALA A 46 -6.90 17.12 0.91
N LEU A 47 -6.13 16.43 0.06
CA LEU A 47 -4.96 17.01 -0.63
C LEU A 47 -5.34 18.21 -1.51
N ASP A 48 -6.42 18.11 -2.29
CA ASP A 48 -6.90 19.19 -3.16
C ASP A 48 -7.31 20.46 -2.37
N ARG A 49 -7.64 20.29 -1.09
CA ARG A 49 -8.00 21.38 -0.17
C ARG A 49 -6.85 21.79 0.75
N GLU A 50 -5.64 21.26 0.51
CA GLU A 50 -4.46 21.46 1.36
C GLU A 50 -4.68 21.04 2.83
N ALA A 51 -5.63 20.15 3.08
CA ALA A 51 -5.92 19.56 4.39
C ALA A 51 -4.97 18.38 4.66
N PHE A 52 -3.66 18.67 4.75
CA PHE A 52 -2.61 17.66 4.79
C PHE A 52 -2.68 16.68 5.97
N ASP A 53 -3.14 17.13 7.14
CA ASP A 53 -3.29 16.26 8.30
C ASP A 53 -4.40 15.21 8.08
N GLU A 54 -5.56 15.62 7.53
CA GLU A 54 -6.66 14.73 7.17
C GLU A 54 -6.24 13.76 6.06
N ALA A 55 -5.53 14.27 5.04
CA ALA A 55 -4.98 13.43 3.99
C ALA A 55 -4.02 12.38 4.55
N ARG A 56 -3.10 12.78 5.44
CA ARG A 56 -2.13 11.88 6.08
C ARG A 56 -2.83 10.75 6.83
N GLU A 57 -3.87 11.03 7.61
CA GLU A 57 -4.62 10.00 8.34
C GLU A 57 -5.17 8.92 7.40
N HIS A 58 -5.80 9.33 6.29
CA HIS A 58 -6.32 8.41 5.30
C HIS A 58 -5.22 7.63 4.57
N LEU A 59 -4.13 8.30 4.18
CA LEU A 59 -3.04 7.69 3.42
C LEU A 59 -2.23 6.70 4.26
N VAL A 60 -1.92 7.03 5.51
CA VAL A 60 -1.22 6.13 6.44
C VAL A 60 -2.04 4.86 6.66
N ALA A 61 -3.36 5.00 6.88
CA ALA A 61 -4.23 3.85 7.07
C ALA A 61 -4.32 2.96 5.81
N LEU A 62 -4.34 3.54 4.60
CA LEU A 62 -4.26 2.76 3.36
C LEU A 62 -2.91 2.05 3.18
N GLY A 63 -1.82 2.73 3.52
CA GLY A 63 -0.46 2.20 3.46
C GLY A 63 -0.22 1.05 4.44
N SER A 64 -0.87 1.04 5.61
CA SER A 64 -0.80 -0.07 6.56
C SER A 64 -1.74 -1.22 6.20
N ASP A 65 -2.99 -0.90 5.87
CA ASP A 65 -4.06 -1.91 5.76
C ASP A 65 -4.02 -2.64 4.42
N CYS A 66 -3.49 -1.99 3.37
CA CYS A 66 -3.62 -2.42 1.98
C CYS A 66 -2.34 -2.21 1.16
N ALA A 67 -1.16 -2.20 1.78
CA ALA A 67 0.13 -1.86 1.13
C ALA A 67 0.39 -2.58 -0.21
N SER A 68 0.02 -3.87 -0.30
CA SER A 68 0.21 -4.71 -1.48
C SER A 68 -0.88 -4.53 -2.55
N GLY A 69 -1.98 -3.84 -2.24
CA GLY A 69 -3.06 -3.51 -3.16
C GLY A 69 -2.79 -2.21 -3.93
N ALA A 70 -3.55 -1.97 -5.00
CA ALA A 70 -3.42 -0.76 -5.82
C ALA A 70 -3.60 0.53 -4.99
N HIS A 71 -4.58 0.56 -4.09
CA HIS A 71 -4.85 1.71 -3.22
C HIS A 71 -3.75 1.97 -2.19
N GLY A 72 -3.17 0.94 -1.57
CA GLY A 72 -2.05 1.14 -0.64
C GLY A 72 -0.79 1.60 -1.35
N ARG A 73 -0.51 1.04 -2.54
CA ARG A 73 0.57 1.50 -3.42
C ARG A 73 0.45 2.97 -3.79
N GLU A 74 -0.74 3.38 -4.24
CA GLU A 74 -1.03 4.77 -4.54
C GLU A 74 -0.90 5.65 -3.29
N ALA A 75 -1.40 5.18 -2.14
CA ALA A 75 -1.33 5.92 -0.89
C ALA A 75 0.11 6.17 -0.43
N LEU A 76 1.03 5.22 -0.61
CA LEU A 76 2.45 5.41 -0.28
C LEU A 76 3.09 6.53 -1.11
N LEU A 77 2.76 6.61 -2.40
CA LEU A 77 3.29 7.66 -3.28
C LEU A 77 2.67 9.02 -2.98
N LEU A 78 1.35 9.07 -2.75
CA LEU A 78 0.65 10.29 -2.37
C LEU A 78 1.13 10.80 -1.01
N LEU A 79 1.36 9.91 -0.04
CA LEU A 79 1.94 10.26 1.25
C LEU A 79 3.33 10.86 1.06
N ALA A 80 4.20 10.18 0.30
CA ALA A 80 5.54 10.69 0.05
C ALA A 80 5.53 12.08 -0.61
N ALA A 81 4.64 12.32 -1.56
CA ALA A 81 4.47 13.64 -2.18
C ALA A 81 3.96 14.69 -1.20
N ALA A 82 2.90 14.39 -0.43
CA ALA A 82 2.31 15.30 0.54
C ALA A 82 3.26 15.68 1.68
N GLU A 83 4.16 14.77 2.07
CA GLU A 83 5.20 15.04 3.05
C GLU A 83 6.33 15.97 2.55
N LEU A 84 6.51 16.06 1.23
CA LEU A 84 7.48 16.93 0.57
C LEU A 84 6.87 18.23 0.04
N ASP A 85 5.55 18.36 0.12
CA ASP A 85 4.85 19.56 -0.32
C ASP A 85 5.25 20.76 0.55
N THR A 86 5.73 21.83 -0.09
CA THR A 86 6.13 23.06 0.59
C THR A 86 4.95 23.79 1.26
N GLY A 87 3.72 23.49 0.85
CA GLY A 87 2.49 23.96 1.49
C GLY A 87 2.14 23.21 2.76
N ASN A 88 2.74 22.04 3.03
CA ASN A 88 2.49 21.25 4.23
C ASN A 88 3.37 21.73 5.41
N PRO A 89 2.82 22.47 6.39
CA PRO A 89 3.60 23.00 7.51
C PRO A 89 4.12 21.92 8.46
N ARG A 90 3.56 20.70 8.37
CA ARG A 90 3.93 19.53 9.16
C ARG A 90 4.60 18.46 8.32
N GLY A 91 5.03 18.79 7.10
CA GLY A 91 5.71 17.87 6.21
C GLY A 91 6.99 17.31 6.83
N SER A 92 7.28 16.04 6.56
CA SER A 92 8.47 15.36 7.06
C SER A 92 9.21 14.67 5.91
N SER A 93 10.35 15.24 5.50
CA SER A 93 11.23 14.65 4.48
C SER A 93 11.65 13.22 4.80
N ARG A 94 11.83 12.90 6.09
CA ARG A 94 12.10 11.54 6.56
C ARG A 94 10.91 10.60 6.32
N LEU A 95 9.70 11.04 6.64
CA LEU A 95 8.50 10.24 6.39
C LEU A 95 8.26 10.04 4.89
N ALA A 96 8.55 11.07 4.09
CA ALA A 96 8.49 10.97 2.64
C ALA A 96 9.44 9.90 2.09
N ALA A 97 10.71 9.95 2.52
CA ALA A 97 11.70 8.94 2.15
C ALA A 97 11.26 7.55 2.59
N HIS A 98 10.72 7.41 3.80
CA HIS A 98 10.21 6.14 4.31
C HIS A 98 9.05 5.60 3.45
N ALA A 99 8.03 6.40 3.16
CA ALA A 99 6.88 5.99 2.35
C ALA A 99 7.30 5.59 0.92
N ALA A 100 8.19 6.37 0.29
CA ALA A 100 8.72 6.08 -1.03
C ALA A 100 9.59 4.80 -1.04
N ALA A 101 10.40 4.57 -0.02
CA ALA A 101 11.17 3.34 0.15
C ALA A 101 10.24 2.13 0.33
N SER A 102 9.19 2.28 1.15
CA SER A 102 8.18 1.23 1.35
C SER A 102 7.53 0.83 0.03
N TYR A 103 7.24 1.79 -0.87
CA TYR A 103 6.75 1.48 -2.21
C TYR A 103 7.76 0.66 -3.03
N LEU A 104 9.04 1.05 -3.01
CA LEU A 104 10.11 0.39 -3.78
C LEU A 104 10.41 -1.04 -3.32
N LEU A 105 10.07 -1.37 -2.07
CA LEU A 105 10.26 -2.70 -1.48
C LEU A 105 9.09 -3.65 -1.77
N LEU A 106 8.02 -3.20 -2.41
CA LEU A 106 6.90 -4.07 -2.77
C LEU A 106 7.28 -5.02 -3.90
N PRO A 107 6.90 -6.31 -3.80
CA PRO A 107 7.26 -7.32 -4.81
C PRO A 107 6.67 -7.01 -6.19
N ASP A 108 5.49 -6.38 -6.23
CA ASP A 108 4.74 -6.03 -7.44
C ASP A 108 4.67 -4.51 -7.65
N ALA A 109 5.77 -3.80 -7.37
CA ALA A 109 5.86 -2.36 -7.63
C ALA A 109 5.69 -2.08 -9.15
N ASP A 110 4.76 -1.18 -9.49
CA ASP A 110 4.50 -0.80 -10.87
C ASP A 110 5.77 -0.16 -11.50
N PRO A 111 6.38 -0.77 -12.54
CA PRO A 111 7.61 -0.28 -13.16
C PRO A 111 7.53 1.17 -13.66
N GLU A 112 6.35 1.63 -14.08
CA GLU A 112 6.18 3.01 -14.58
C GLU A 112 6.28 4.03 -13.44
N ARG A 113 5.96 3.63 -12.22
CA ARG A 113 6.00 4.48 -11.02
C ARG A 113 7.29 4.35 -10.21
N VAL A 114 8.12 3.33 -10.48
CA VAL A 114 9.42 3.16 -9.82
C VAL A 114 10.34 4.39 -9.96
N PRO A 115 10.46 5.06 -11.13
CA PRO A 115 11.25 6.28 -11.26
C PRO A 115 10.76 7.40 -10.33
N LEU A 116 9.44 7.60 -10.23
CA LEU A 116 8.84 8.58 -9.34
C LEU A 116 9.14 8.26 -7.87
N ALA A 117 8.94 7.00 -7.45
CA ALA A 117 9.24 6.57 -6.09
C ALA A 117 10.73 6.78 -5.74
N ARG A 118 11.65 6.49 -6.67
CA ARG A 118 13.09 6.76 -6.48
C ARG A 118 13.39 8.25 -6.34
N ALA A 119 12.73 9.11 -7.13
CA ALA A 119 12.89 10.55 -7.04
C ALA A 119 12.43 11.08 -5.68
N LEU A 120 11.23 10.67 -5.23
CA LEU A 120 10.69 11.05 -3.92
C LEU A 120 11.57 10.54 -2.77
N TYR A 121 12.05 9.30 -2.86
CA TYR A 121 12.98 8.72 -1.87
C TYR A 121 14.25 9.56 -1.74
N ARG A 122 14.90 9.87 -2.87
CA ARG A 122 16.14 10.67 -2.88
C ARG A 122 15.90 12.07 -2.35
N LEU A 123 14.84 12.72 -2.81
CA LEU A 123 14.49 14.07 -2.33
C LEU A 123 14.23 14.09 -0.83
N GLY A 124 13.45 13.13 -0.31
CA GLY A 124 13.23 13.00 1.13
C GLY A 124 14.50 12.69 1.92
N ALA A 125 15.39 11.86 1.37
CA ALA A 125 16.66 11.52 2.01
C ALA A 125 17.63 12.72 2.04
N ASP A 126 17.74 13.46 0.94
CA ASP A 126 18.62 14.62 0.81
C ASP A 126 18.14 15.79 1.70
N LEU A 127 16.83 15.95 1.87
CA LEU A 127 16.22 16.95 2.74
C LEU A 127 16.13 16.48 4.21
N SER A 128 16.44 15.22 4.52
CA SER A 128 16.43 14.73 5.89
C SER A 128 17.70 15.22 6.59
N PRO A 129 17.61 15.93 7.72
CA PRO A 129 18.81 16.28 8.47
C PRO A 129 19.52 14.98 8.88
N PRO A 130 20.87 14.95 8.84
CA PRO A 130 21.62 13.82 9.37
C PRO A 130 21.14 13.58 10.79
N ALA A 131 20.94 12.30 11.15
CA ALA A 131 20.54 11.94 12.50
C ALA A 131 21.55 12.59 13.45
N ALA A 132 21.12 13.66 14.12
CA ALA A 132 21.98 14.39 15.04
C ALA A 132 22.59 13.35 15.96
N GLU A 133 23.92 13.27 15.93
CA GLU A 133 24.67 12.31 16.72
C GLU A 133 24.17 12.48 18.15
N SER A 134 23.40 11.50 18.60
CA SER A 134 22.96 11.36 19.98
C SER A 134 24.17 10.83 20.77
N ARG A 135 25.29 11.54 20.64
CA ARG A 135 26.55 11.35 21.34
C ARG A 135 26.82 12.66 22.08
N THR A 136 26.00 12.91 23.10
CA THR A 136 26.49 13.47 24.37
C THR A 136 27.70 12.64 24.79
N SER A 137 28.92 13.19 24.87
CA SER A 137 29.42 14.10 25.94
C SER A 137 29.06 13.62 27.33
#